data_AF-A0A6M4NQF6-F1
#
_entry.id   AF-A0A6M4NQF6-F1
#
_cell.length_a   1.000
_cell.length_b   1.000
_cell.length_c   1.000
_cell.angle_alpha   90.00
_cell.angle_beta   90.00
_cell.angle_gamma   90.00
#
_symmetry.space_group_name_H-M   'P 1'
#
loop_
_entity.id
_entity.type
_entity.pdbx_description
1 polymer ?
#
loop_
_entity_poly.entity_id
_entity_poly.type
_entity_poly.pdbx_seq_one_letter_code
_entity_poly.pdbx_strand_id
1 'polypeptide(L)'
;MIDLNFTDERILATLSPANLKTKEDGSIFQKNGPRLRLYLDAFLLQAAGYEPDAKLSLYSAVRNEKFAALRFCIGSSGLSLSPILRSGKREVRIPGSALRFDMPRFRRVKCWFQIDTAKNTLTVAIPFGSEGC
;
A
#
# COMPACT_ATOMS: atom_id res chain seq x y z
N MET A 1 14.94 -17.29 9.36
CA MET A 1 15.15 -16.53 8.11
C MET A 1 13.85 -16.61 7.33
N ILE A 2 13.20 -15.49 7.01
CA ILE A 2 11.98 -15.52 6.18
C ILE A 2 12.46 -15.31 4.74
N ASP A 3 12.32 -16.37 3.94
CA ASP A 3 12.59 -16.35 2.50
C ASP A 3 11.43 -15.63 1.81
N LEU A 4 11.65 -14.38 1.39
CA LEU A 4 10.65 -13.54 0.71
C LEU A 4 10.77 -13.72 -0.81
N ASN A 5 10.49 -14.91 -1.33
CA ASN A 5 10.50 -15.20 -2.77
C ASN A 5 9.09 -15.30 -3.35
N PHE A 6 8.35 -14.18 -3.37
CA PHE A 6 7.06 -14.09 -4.08
C PHE A 6 6.82 -12.69 -4.65
N THR A 7 7.50 -12.33 -5.74
CA THR A 7 7.07 -11.18 -6.56
C THR A 7 5.84 -11.61 -7.35
N ASP A 8 4.69 -11.60 -6.70
CA ASP A 8 3.42 -11.97 -7.32
C ASP A 8 2.70 -10.69 -7.81
N GLU A 9 2.13 -10.73 -9.01
CA GLU A 9 1.41 -9.58 -9.60
C GLU A 9 0.12 -9.23 -8.84
N ARG A 10 -0.19 -9.98 -7.79
CA ARG A 10 -1.38 -9.82 -6.96
C ARG A 10 -1.40 -8.51 -6.20
N ILE A 11 -0.27 -7.99 -5.73
CA ILE A 11 -0.21 -6.66 -5.09
C ILE A 11 0.76 -5.72 -5.82
N LEU A 12 0.26 -4.55 -6.18
CA LEU A 12 1.05 -3.46 -6.77
C LEU A 12 0.97 -2.22 -5.88
N ALA A 13 2.04 -1.43 -5.82
CA ALA A 13 2.05 -0.16 -5.13
C ALA A 13 2.34 1.00 -6.08
N THR A 14 1.69 2.14 -5.86
CA THR A 14 2.05 3.42 -6.48
C THR A 14 2.17 4.50 -5.42
N LEU A 15 3.12 5.42 -5.60
CA LEU A 15 3.25 6.60 -4.76
C LEU A 15 2.81 7.83 -5.55
N SER A 16 1.68 8.41 -5.14
CA SER A 16 1.26 9.71 -5.67
C SER A 16 1.99 10.82 -4.91
N PRO A 17 2.68 11.76 -5.59
CA PRO A 17 3.30 12.90 -4.93
C PRO A 17 2.25 13.83 -4.33
N ALA A 18 2.70 14.76 -3.47
CA ALA A 18 1.86 15.84 -3.00
C ALA A 18 1.33 16.68 -4.18
N ASN A 19 0.06 17.07 -4.12
CA ASN A 19 -0.52 18.01 -5.07
C ASN A 19 -0.43 19.42 -4.49
N LEU A 20 0.40 20.25 -5.12
CA LEU A 20 0.55 21.66 -4.78
C LEU A 20 -0.32 22.52 -5.70
N LYS A 21 -0.90 23.58 -5.16
CA LYS A 21 -1.66 24.58 -5.89
C LYS A 21 -1.14 25.97 -5.57
N THR A 22 -1.22 26.87 -6.54
CA THR A 22 -0.94 28.29 -6.35
C THR A 22 -2.25 29.02 -6.09
N LYS A 23 -2.26 29.92 -5.10
CA LYS A 23 -3.37 30.86 -4.86
C LYS A 23 -3.27 32.04 -5.83
N GLU A 24 -4.31 32.87 -5.85
CA GLU A 24 -4.36 34.10 -6.65
C GLU A 24 -3.28 35.11 -6.24
N ASP A 25 -2.88 35.12 -4.96
CA ASP A 25 -1.80 35.96 -4.41
C ASP A 25 -0.37 35.44 -4.74
N GLY A 26 -0.26 34.37 -5.54
CA GLY A 26 1.01 33.74 -5.90
C GLY A 26 1.59 32.78 -4.85
N SER A 27 0.99 32.66 -3.66
CA SER A 27 1.45 31.72 -2.63
C SER A 27 1.14 30.26 -3.00
N ILE A 28 2.05 29.35 -2.69
CA ILE A 28 1.89 27.90 -2.93
C ILE A 28 1.36 27.23 -1.66
N PHE A 29 0.31 26.39 -1.81
CA PHE A 29 -0.21 25.56 -0.73
C PHE A 29 -0.37 24.10 -1.17
N GLN A 30 -0.30 23.18 -0.21
CA GLN A 30 -0.52 21.77 -0.44
C GLN A 30 -2.01 21.43 -0.41
N LYS A 31 -2.61 21.13 -1.58
CA LYS A 31 -4.01 20.68 -1.67
C LYS A 31 -4.19 19.25 -1.17
N ASN A 32 -3.23 18.37 -1.50
CA ASN A 32 -3.24 16.98 -1.03
C ASN A 32 -1.82 16.55 -0.67
N GLY A 33 -1.67 15.84 0.45
CA GLY A 33 -0.40 15.19 0.79
C GLY A 33 -0.07 14.01 -0.12
N PRO A 34 1.18 13.51 -0.02
CA PRO A 34 1.57 12.29 -0.73
C PRO A 34 0.70 11.12 -0.26
N ARG A 35 0.39 10.21 -1.18
CA ARG A 35 -0.48 9.06 -0.92
C ARG A 35 0.12 7.81 -1.51
N LEU A 36 0.28 6.80 -0.67
CA LEU A 36 0.57 5.45 -1.10
C LEU A 36 -0.74 4.75 -1.46
N ARG A 37 -0.77 4.07 -2.60
CA ARG A 37 -1.90 3.24 -3.02
C ARG A 37 -1.41 1.82 -3.19
N LEU A 38 -2.11 0.87 -2.56
CA LEU A 38 -1.94 -0.55 -2.83
C LEU A 38 -3.10 -1.04 -3.68
N TYR A 39 -2.78 -1.76 -4.74
CA TYR A 39 -3.72 -2.40 -5.65
C TYR A 39 -3.65 -3.90 -5.44
N LEU A 40 -4.65 -4.44 -4.75
CA LEU A 40 -4.75 -5.86 -4.42
C LEU A 40 -5.58 -6.55 -5.48
N ASP A 41 -5.23 -7.79 -5.82
CA ASP A 41 -6.10 -8.69 -6.58
C ASP A 41 -7.48 -8.75 -5.93
N ALA A 42 -8.54 -8.65 -6.73
CA ALA A 42 -9.90 -8.47 -6.20
C ALA A 42 -10.35 -9.60 -5.28
N PHE A 43 -9.82 -10.82 -5.49
CA PHE A 43 -10.16 -12.02 -4.75
C PHE A 43 -9.05 -12.44 -3.77
N LEU A 44 -8.03 -11.61 -3.56
CA LEU A 44 -6.87 -11.97 -2.73
C LEU A 44 -7.27 -12.39 -1.31
N LEU A 45 -8.08 -11.56 -0.64
CA LEU A 45 -8.51 -11.82 0.74
C LEU A 45 -9.57 -12.94 0.79
N GLN A 46 -10.47 -12.98 -0.19
CA GLN A 46 -11.49 -14.04 -0.27
C GLN A 46 -10.87 -15.43 -0.47
N ALA A 47 -9.83 -15.53 -1.30
CA ALA A 47 -9.07 -16.78 -1.48
C ALA A 47 -8.37 -17.24 -0.18
N ALA A 48 -8.15 -16.34 0.77
CA ALA A 48 -7.62 -16.66 2.09
C ALA A 48 -8.73 -16.85 3.16
N GLY A 49 -10.00 -16.83 2.77
CA GLY A 49 -11.15 -17.08 3.65
C GLY A 49 -11.76 -15.85 4.30
N TYR A 50 -11.38 -14.63 3.90
CA TYR A 50 -11.95 -13.39 4.46
C TYR A 50 -13.16 -12.89 3.68
N GLU A 51 -14.03 -12.16 4.38
CA GLU A 51 -15.21 -11.54 3.80
C GLU A 51 -14.89 -10.53 2.69
N PRO A 52 -15.76 -10.37 1.67
CA PRO A 52 -15.56 -9.42 0.57
C PRO A 52 -15.43 -7.95 0.99
N ASP A 53 -15.93 -7.58 2.17
CA ASP A 53 -15.89 -6.24 2.75
C ASP A 53 -14.84 -6.08 3.86
N ALA A 54 -13.96 -7.08 4.02
CA ALA A 54 -12.83 -7.01 4.95
C ALA A 54 -12.02 -5.73 4.73
N LYS A 55 -11.68 -5.08 5.84
CA LYS A 55 -10.93 -3.84 5.92
C LYS A 55 -9.51 -4.09 6.40
N LEU A 56 -8.63 -3.17 6.04
CA LEU A 56 -7.21 -3.22 6.41
C LEU A 56 -6.87 -2.09 7.38
N SER A 57 -6.47 -2.46 8.59
CA SER A 57 -5.99 -1.52 9.60
C SER A 57 -4.47 -1.56 9.69
N LEU A 58 -3.80 -0.51 9.20
CA LEU A 58 -2.35 -0.38 9.29
C LEU A 58 -1.94 -0.21 10.76
N TYR A 59 -1.16 -1.14 11.30
CA TYR A 59 -0.67 -1.07 12.69
C TYR A 59 0.84 -0.92 12.79
N SER A 60 1.59 -1.25 11.73
CA SER A 60 3.04 -1.11 11.71
C SER A 60 3.51 -0.82 10.30
N ALA A 61 4.40 0.16 10.17
CA ALA A 61 5.15 0.45 8.97
C ALA A 61 6.63 0.56 9.36
N VAL A 62 7.49 -0.21 8.71
CA VAL A 62 8.94 -0.15 8.90
C VAL A 62 9.63 -0.08 7.55
N ARG A 63 10.80 0.53 7.49
CA ARG A 63 11.64 0.51 6.30
C ARG A 63 13.05 0.08 6.64
N ASN A 64 13.72 -0.52 5.67
CA ASN A 64 15.17 -0.67 5.64
C ASN A 64 15.69 -0.10 4.32
N GLU A 65 16.94 -0.37 3.96
CA GLU A 65 17.55 0.13 2.73
C GLU A 65 16.93 -0.46 1.45
N LYS A 66 16.28 -1.61 1.54
CA LYS A 66 15.80 -2.38 0.38
C LYS A 66 14.29 -2.25 0.14
N PHE A 67 13.50 -2.07 1.21
CA PHE A 67 12.05 -2.05 1.11
C PHE A 67 11.37 -1.35 2.29
N ALA A 68 10.09 -1.02 2.10
CA ALA A 68 9.15 -0.70 3.18
C ALA A 68 8.20 -1.87 3.42
N ALA A 69 8.09 -2.35 4.66
CA ALA A 69 7.12 -3.34 5.08
C ALA A 69 5.96 -2.69 5.83
N LEU A 70 4.76 -2.89 5.31
CA LEU A 70 3.49 -2.43 5.87
C LEU A 70 2.71 -3.62 6.39
N ARG A 71 2.28 -3.55 7.65
CA ARG A 71 1.55 -4.61 8.31
C ARG A 71 0.15 -4.16 8.68
N PHE A 72 -0.83 -4.94 8.26
CA PHE A 72 -2.24 -4.67 8.42
C PHE A 72 -2.88 -5.78 9.24
N CYS A 73 -3.79 -5.42 10.14
CA CYS A 73 -4.81 -6.33 10.64
C CYS A 73 -5.96 -6.38 9.63
N ILE A 74 -6.45 -7.58 9.36
CA ILE A 74 -7.60 -7.83 8.48
C ILE A 74 -8.82 -8.01 9.40
N GLY A 75 -9.89 -7.26 9.16
CA GLY A 75 -11.09 -7.35 9.99
C GLY A 75 -12.20 -6.40 9.54
N SER A 76 -13.08 -6.00 10.47
CA SER A 76 -14.24 -5.13 10.17
C SER A 76 -13.95 -3.62 10.31
N SER A 77 -12.75 -3.26 10.78
CA SER A 77 -12.31 -1.88 11.02
C SER A 77 -11.09 -1.51 10.16
N GLY A 78 -10.93 -0.22 9.87
CA GLY A 78 -9.80 0.32 9.11
C GLY A 78 -10.18 0.84 7.74
N LEU A 79 -9.21 0.78 6.82
CA LEU A 79 -9.35 1.30 5.47
C LEU A 79 -10.20 0.35 4.62
N SER A 80 -11.29 0.88 4.07
CA SER A 80 -12.11 0.16 3.11
C SER A 80 -11.37 -0.01 1.78
N LEU A 81 -11.54 -1.19 1.19
CA LEU A 81 -11.14 -1.44 -0.19
C LEU A 81 -12.12 -0.74 -1.14
N SER A 82 -11.60 -0.16 -2.23
CA SER A 82 -12.45 0.37 -3.29
C SER A 82 -13.29 -0.74 -3.94
N PRO A 83 -14.35 -0.39 -4.70
CA PRO A 83 -14.94 -1.30 -5.67
C PRO A 83 -13.87 -1.89 -6.61
N ILE A 84 -14.18 -3.04 -7.21
CA ILE A 84 -13.30 -3.68 -8.19
C ILE A 84 -13.15 -2.75 -9.40
N LEU A 85 -11.91 -2.36 -9.67
CA LEU A 85 -11.53 -1.56 -10.83
C LEU A 85 -11.58 -2.40 -12.10
N ARG A 86 -11.64 -1.77 -13.28
CA ARG A 86 -11.59 -2.46 -14.58
C ARG A 86 -10.38 -3.39 -14.76
N SER A 87 -9.31 -3.15 -14.00
CA SER A 87 -8.11 -4.00 -13.97
C SER A 87 -8.25 -5.27 -13.13
N GLY A 88 -9.43 -5.58 -12.57
CA GLY A 88 -9.62 -6.70 -11.65
C GLY A 88 -8.95 -6.50 -10.28
N LYS A 89 -8.62 -5.25 -9.91
CA LYS A 89 -7.94 -4.91 -8.65
C LYS A 89 -8.85 -4.09 -7.73
N ARG A 90 -8.61 -4.16 -6.43
CA ARG A 90 -9.16 -3.23 -5.43
C ARG A 90 -8.05 -2.32 -4.90
N GLU A 91 -8.37 -1.04 -4.72
CA GLU A 91 -7.43 -0.04 -4.22
C GLU A 91 -7.64 0.19 -2.72
N VAL A 92 -6.55 0.27 -1.96
CA VAL A 92 -6.52 0.84 -0.60
C VAL A 92 -5.59 2.05 -0.58
N ARG A 93 -6.08 3.15 -0.02
CA ARG A 93 -5.37 4.44 0.04
C ARG A 93 -4.79 4.65 1.43
N ILE A 94 -3.48 4.85 1.49
CA ILE A 94 -2.75 5.08 2.72
C ILE A 94 -2.18 6.51 2.67
N PRO A 95 -2.62 7.41 3.57
CA PRO A 95 -2.02 8.74 3.69
C PRO A 95 -0.53 8.63 3.99
N GLY A 96 0.31 9.45 3.34
CA GLY A 96 1.75 9.44 3.61
C GLY A 96 2.10 9.69 5.07
N SER A 97 1.30 10.50 5.78
CA SER A 97 1.44 10.75 7.21
C SER A 97 1.31 9.49 8.08
N ALA A 98 0.66 8.44 7.60
CA ALA A 98 0.53 7.17 8.32
C ALA A 98 1.80 6.32 8.29
N LEU A 99 2.71 6.55 7.34
CA LEU A 99 3.91 5.73 7.15
C LEU A 99 5.02 6.06 8.16
N ARG A 100 5.02 7.28 8.74
CA ARG A 100 6.04 7.78 9.68
C ARG A 100 7.48 7.81 9.13
N PHE A 101 7.66 7.62 7.83
CA PHE A 101 8.93 7.77 7.12
C PHE A 101 8.67 8.18 5.67
N ASP A 102 9.70 8.74 5.03
CA ASP A 102 9.65 9.07 3.62
C ASP A 102 9.82 7.82 2.76
N MET A 103 8.91 7.66 1.79
CA MET A 103 9.02 6.65 0.75
C MET A 103 9.86 7.20 -0.40
N PRO A 104 10.78 6.41 -0.99
CA PRO A 104 11.43 6.79 -2.23
C PRO A 104 10.38 6.96 -3.34
N ARG A 105 10.70 7.76 -4.36
CA ARG A 105 9.78 8.00 -5.47
C ARG A 105 9.72 6.76 -6.37
N PHE A 106 8.53 6.23 -6.58
CA PHE A 106 8.28 5.21 -7.59
C PHE A 106 6.92 5.41 -8.24
N ARG A 107 6.82 5.11 -9.55
CA ARG A 107 5.55 5.21 -10.28
C ARG A 107 4.66 4.00 -10.02
N ARG A 108 5.22 2.79 -10.12
CA ARG A 108 4.50 1.52 -9.92
C ARG A 108 5.51 0.40 -9.65
N VAL A 109 5.29 -0.38 -8.60
CA VAL A 109 6.15 -1.52 -8.24
C VAL A 109 5.33 -2.75 -7.87
N LYS A 110 5.83 -3.94 -8.21
CA LYS A 110 5.30 -5.21 -7.72
C LYS A 110 5.72 -5.38 -6.26
N CYS A 111 4.80 -5.81 -5.41
CA CYS A 111 5.06 -5.96 -3.98
C CYS A 111 5.14 -7.43 -3.60
N TRP A 112 5.96 -7.75 -2.62
CA TRP A 112 5.86 -9.02 -1.90
C TRP A 112 4.75 -8.92 -0.87
N PHE A 113 4.10 -10.04 -0.58
CA PHE A 113 3.11 -10.07 0.49
C PHE A 113 3.03 -11.42 1.18
N GLN A 114 2.51 -11.41 2.40
CA GLN A 114 2.20 -12.60 3.18
C GLN A 114 0.88 -12.38 3.92
N ILE A 115 -0.01 -13.36 3.85
CA ILE A 115 -1.22 -13.42 4.66
C ILE A 115 -1.01 -14.49 5.73
N ASP A 116 -1.16 -14.11 7.00
CA ASP A 116 -1.16 -15.02 8.15
C ASP A 116 -2.60 -15.10 8.67
N THR A 117 -3.29 -16.20 8.36
CA THR A 117 -4.70 -16.43 8.73
C THR A 117 -4.88 -16.75 10.21
N ALA A 118 -3.87 -17.30 10.89
CA ALA A 118 -3.94 -17.52 12.33
C ALA A 118 -3.92 -16.19 13.11
N LYS A 119 -3.21 -15.18 12.57
CA LYS A 119 -3.10 -13.85 13.19
C LYS A 119 -4.01 -12.80 12.57
N ASN A 120 -4.76 -13.14 11.51
CA ASN A 120 -5.55 -12.20 10.72
C ASN A 120 -4.72 -11.00 10.21
N THR A 121 -3.54 -11.25 9.65
CA THR A 121 -2.66 -10.18 9.18
C THR A 121 -2.29 -10.29 7.71
N LEU A 122 -2.14 -9.13 7.07
CA LEU A 122 -1.51 -8.96 5.76
C LEU A 122 -0.23 -8.15 5.95
N THR A 123 0.90 -8.69 5.53
CA THR A 123 2.15 -7.93 5.38
C THR A 123 2.39 -7.68 3.90
N VAL A 124 2.65 -6.42 3.53
CA VAL A 124 3.03 -6.01 2.17
C VAL A 124 4.42 -5.38 2.25
N ALA A 125 5.38 -5.94 1.53
CA ALA A 125 6.71 -5.36 1.37
C ALA A 125 6.84 -4.73 -0.03
N ILE A 126 7.11 -3.43 -0.03
CA ILE A 126 7.24 -2.59 -1.21
C ILE A 126 8.74 -2.44 -1.48
N PRO A 127 9.29 -3.10 -2.52
CA PRO A 127 10.67 -2.91 -2.88
C PRO A 127 10.91 -1.45 -3.24
N PHE A 128 12.00 -0.91 -2.71
CA PHE A 128 12.65 0.23 -3.31
C PHE A 128 13.40 -0.39 -4.46
N GLY A 129 12.84 -0.32 -5.68
CA GLY A 129 13.52 -0.82 -6.87
C GLY A 129 14.97 -0.37 -6.78
N SER A 130 15.93 -1.28 -6.99
CA SER A 130 17.34 -0.94 -6.94
C SER A 130 17.53 0.35 -7.70
N GLU A 131 17.92 1.43 -7.00
CA GLU A 131 18.54 2.57 -7.66
C GLU A 131 19.85 2.02 -8.25
N GLY A 132 19.72 1.39 -9.42
CA GLY A 132 20.82 0.97 -10.27
C GLY A 132 20.93 2.03 -11.34
N CYS A 133 22.03 2.78 -11.22
CA CYS A 133 22.58 3.79 -12.12
C CYS A 133 22.22 3.66 -13.61
#